data_AF-A0A536SZ92-F1
#
_entry.id   AF-A0A536SZ92-F1
#
_cell.length_a   1.000
_cell.length_b   1.000
_cell.length_c   1.000
_cell.angle_alpha   90.00
_cell.angle_beta   90.00
_cell.angle_gamma   90.00
#
_symmetry.space_group_name_H-M   'P 1'
#
loop_
_entity.id
_entity.type
_entity.pdbx_description
1 polymer ?
#
loop_
_entity_poly.entity_id
_entity_poly.type
_entity_poly.pdbx_seq_one_letter_code
_entity_poly.pdbx_strand_id
1 'polypeptide(L)'
;MSWFIANGFVRALLAGNAVAVHDIEASIYGTTLGMTRTGEIAQGGHGLHMLAINMVRTAGSIANAVKQGIIKDGIMYECVVNNVPFVLTGSIRDDGPLPDVITDMQQAQDAMRAHTIKATMAVLIATALHAIATGNMLPAFVT
;
A
#
# COMPACT_ATOMS: atom_id res chain seq x y z
N MET A 1 -10.19 5.92 -1.61
CA MET A 1 -9.87 4.64 -0.94
C MET A 1 -9.92 4.77 0.58
N SER A 2 -9.22 5.73 1.19
CA SER A 2 -9.20 6.00 2.64
C SER A 2 -10.60 6.01 3.28
N TRP A 3 -11.57 6.69 2.67
CA TRP A 3 -12.96 6.71 3.16
C TRP A 3 -13.60 5.31 3.27
N PHE A 4 -13.39 4.42 2.30
CA PHE A 4 -13.94 3.05 2.36
C PHE A 4 -13.31 2.24 3.49
N ILE A 5 -12.03 2.45 3.77
CA ILE A 5 -11.30 1.80 4.87
C ILE A 5 -11.86 2.30 6.21
N ALA A 6 -11.91 3.62 6.39
CA ALA A 6 -12.40 4.26 7.62
C ALA A 6 -13.87 3.91 7.94
N ASN A 7 -14.68 3.61 6.92
CA ASN A 7 -16.09 3.22 7.09
C ASN A 7 -16.30 1.70 7.10
N GLY A 8 -15.24 0.90 7.21
CA GLY A 8 -15.33 -0.54 7.42
C GLY A 8 -15.72 -1.38 6.19
N PHE A 9 -15.71 -0.81 4.99
CA PHE A 9 -16.00 -1.54 3.74
C PHE A 9 -14.84 -2.43 3.28
N VAL A 10 -13.65 -2.26 3.85
CA VAL A 10 -12.42 -2.92 3.42
C VAL A 10 -11.91 -3.80 4.55
N ARG A 11 -11.75 -5.10 4.27
CA ARG A 11 -11.25 -6.07 5.28
C ARG A 11 -9.79 -6.48 5.09
N ALA A 12 -9.24 -6.30 3.90
CA ALA A 12 -7.82 -6.45 3.63
C ALA A 12 -7.44 -5.60 2.40
N LEU A 13 -6.22 -5.09 2.37
CA LEU A 13 -5.65 -4.39 1.21
C LEU A 13 -4.48 -5.19 0.64
N LEU A 14 -4.54 -5.57 -0.63
CA LEU A 14 -3.43 -6.25 -1.32
C LEU A 14 -2.83 -5.28 -2.34
N ALA A 15 -1.55 -4.95 -2.18
CA ALA A 15 -0.87 -3.96 -3.01
C ALA A 15 0.63 -4.27 -3.13
N GLY A 16 1.39 -3.36 -3.74
CA GLY A 16 2.85 -3.41 -3.80
C GLY A 16 3.48 -2.15 -3.19
N ASN A 17 4.81 -2.12 -3.17
CA ASN A 17 5.60 -1.01 -2.61
C ASN A 17 5.16 0.37 -3.16
N ALA A 18 5.02 0.50 -4.47
CA ALA A 18 4.73 1.79 -5.12
C ALA A 18 3.44 2.46 -4.62
N VAL A 19 2.35 1.71 -4.42
CA VAL A 19 1.08 2.26 -3.92
C VAL A 19 1.26 2.83 -2.51
N ALA A 20 1.94 2.07 -1.63
CA ALA A 20 2.20 2.52 -0.27
C ALA A 20 3.15 3.72 -0.22
N VAL A 21 4.24 3.70 -1.01
CA VAL A 21 5.21 4.80 -1.08
C VAL A 21 4.55 6.09 -1.55
N HIS A 22 3.76 6.05 -2.62
CA HIS A 22 3.13 7.25 -3.17
C HIS A 22 1.97 7.79 -2.32
N ASP A 23 1.26 6.92 -1.61
CA ASP A 23 0.29 7.34 -0.61
C ASP A 23 0.97 8.07 0.55
N ILE A 24 2.10 7.54 1.02
CA ILE A 24 2.90 8.14 2.10
C ILE A 24 3.57 9.45 1.64
N GLU A 25 4.10 9.49 0.42
CA GLU A 25 4.63 10.72 -0.19
C GLU A 25 3.55 11.81 -0.22
N ALA A 26 2.33 11.45 -0.63
CA ALA A 26 1.21 12.38 -0.67
C ALA A 26 0.83 12.88 0.74
N SER A 27 0.88 12.02 1.75
CA SER A 27 0.61 12.41 3.14
C SER A 27 1.65 13.38 3.69
N ILE A 28 2.94 13.14 3.41
CA ILE A 28 4.03 13.91 4.02
C ILE A 28 4.35 15.19 3.23
N TYR A 29 4.31 15.12 1.90
CA TYR A 29 4.78 16.19 1.02
C TYR A 29 3.68 16.77 0.12
N GLY A 30 2.48 16.19 0.11
CA GLY A 30 1.40 16.65 -0.76
C GLY A 30 1.62 16.34 -2.24
N THR A 31 2.55 15.44 -2.57
CA THR A 31 2.91 15.06 -3.94
C THR A 31 2.82 13.56 -4.20
N THR A 32 2.65 13.18 -5.46
CA THR A 32 2.86 11.82 -5.94
C THR A 32 3.82 11.87 -7.12
N LEU A 33 4.97 11.19 -7.01
CA LEU A 33 6.07 11.30 -7.98
C LEU A 33 6.50 12.75 -8.21
N GLY A 34 6.47 13.57 -7.16
CA GLY A 34 6.79 14.99 -7.25
C GLY A 34 5.74 15.85 -7.98
N MET A 35 4.57 15.30 -8.32
CA MET A 35 3.45 16.08 -8.86
C MET A 35 2.47 16.45 -7.76
N THR A 36 2.04 17.71 -7.72
CA THR A 36 1.03 18.20 -6.79
C THR A 36 -0.36 17.68 -7.15
N ARG A 37 -1.34 17.90 -6.26
CA ARG A 37 -2.75 17.56 -6.51
C ARG A 37 -3.37 18.29 -7.70
N THR A 38 -2.83 19.44 -8.09
CA THR A 38 -3.23 20.22 -9.28
C THR A 38 -2.58 19.71 -10.56
N GLY A 39 -1.68 18.72 -10.48
CA GLY A 39 -0.95 18.17 -11.62
C GLY A 39 0.31 18.95 -11.99
N GLU A 40 0.78 19.83 -11.12
CA GLU A 40 1.99 20.64 -11.36
C GLU A 40 3.22 19.91 -10.82
N ILE A 41 4.37 20.10 -11.48
CA ILE A 41 5.63 19.51 -11.02
C ILE A 41 6.17 20.37 -9.87
N ALA A 42 6.33 19.77 -8.69
CA ALA A 42 6.97 20.41 -7.55
C ALA A 42 8.47 20.55 -7.79
N GLN A 43 9.04 21.67 -7.36
CA GLN A 43 10.48 21.90 -7.45
C GLN A 43 11.24 20.86 -6.60
N GLY A 44 12.15 20.11 -7.22
CA GLY A 44 12.87 19.01 -6.56
C GLY A 44 12.01 17.77 -6.29
N GLY A 45 10.80 17.68 -6.87
CA GLY A 45 9.81 16.65 -6.57
C GLY A 45 10.26 15.21 -6.85
N HIS A 46 11.20 15.03 -7.78
CA HIS A 46 11.69 13.70 -8.19
C HIS A 46 12.27 12.87 -7.04
N GLY A 47 12.75 13.51 -5.96
CA GLY A 47 13.35 12.82 -4.82
C GLY A 47 12.42 12.61 -3.62
N LEU A 48 11.20 13.17 -3.65
CA LEU A 48 10.31 13.19 -2.47
C LEU A 48 9.87 11.79 -2.04
N HIS A 49 9.59 10.90 -2.98
CA HIS A 49 9.27 9.50 -2.68
C HIS A 49 10.44 8.75 -1.99
N MET A 50 11.69 9.05 -2.36
CA MET A 50 12.87 8.47 -1.70
C MET A 50 13.02 8.98 -0.25
N LEU A 51 12.72 10.25 -0.01
CA LEU A 51 12.70 10.79 1.35
C LEU A 51 11.57 10.16 2.19
N ALA A 52 10.39 9.97 1.59
CA ALA A 52 9.28 9.26 2.23
C ALA A 52 9.66 7.84 2.63
N ILE A 53 10.30 7.08 1.72
CA ILE A 53 10.85 5.75 2.01
C ILE A 53 11.82 5.80 3.19
N ASN A 54 12.78 6.73 3.17
CA ASN A 54 13.80 6.84 4.22
C ASN A 54 13.20 7.15 5.60
N MET A 55 12.18 8.01 5.68
CA MET A 55 11.49 8.28 6.95
C MET A 55 10.80 7.05 7.52
N VAL A 56 10.09 6.28 6.68
CA VAL A 56 9.42 5.05 7.14
C VAL A 56 10.44 3.98 7.56
N ARG A 57 11.53 3.84 6.80
CA ARG A 57 12.63 2.93 7.15
C ARG A 57 13.29 3.34 8.48
N THR A 58 13.45 4.64 8.72
CA THR A 58 13.98 5.16 9.99
C THR A 58 13.02 4.89 11.16
N ALA A 59 11.70 4.99 10.92
CA ALA A 59 10.68 4.63 11.91
C ALA A 59 10.57 3.10 12.12
N GLY A 60 11.10 2.29 11.19
CA GLY A 60 11.14 0.83 11.24
C GLY A 60 9.93 0.11 10.63
N SER A 61 8.79 0.79 10.50
CA SER A 61 7.59 0.27 9.81
C SER A 61 6.60 1.40 9.51
N ILE A 62 5.63 1.14 8.63
CA ILE A 62 4.50 2.03 8.36
C ILE A 62 3.70 2.29 9.65
N ALA A 63 3.42 1.24 10.42
CA ALA A 63 2.67 1.36 11.67
C ALA A 63 3.39 2.26 12.70
N ASN A 64 4.72 2.14 12.80
CA ASN A 64 5.50 3.01 13.67
C ASN A 64 5.52 4.46 13.16
N ALA A 65 5.63 4.66 11.85
CA ALA A 65 5.60 6.01 11.26
C ALA A 65 4.25 6.71 11.49
N VAL A 66 3.12 5.97 11.45
CA VAL A 66 1.81 6.47 11.87
C VAL A 66 1.79 6.81 13.37
N LYS A 67 2.26 5.89 14.23
CA LYS A 67 2.30 6.09 15.69
C LYS A 67 3.15 7.30 16.11
N GLN A 68 4.24 7.57 15.39
CA GLN A 68 5.11 8.72 15.60
C GLN A 68 4.54 10.03 15.02
N GLY A 69 3.41 9.98 14.31
CA GLY A 69 2.79 11.13 13.67
C GLY A 69 3.53 11.64 12.42
N ILE A 70 4.39 10.80 11.83
CA ILE A 70 5.06 11.10 10.55
C ILE A 70 4.03 11.00 9.41
N ILE A 71 3.29 9.89 9.36
CA ILE A 71 2.17 9.68 8.45
C ILE A 71 0.90 10.08 9.19
N LYS A 72 0.11 11.00 8.64
CA LYS A 72 -1.03 11.61 9.34
C LYS A 72 -2.39 11.36 8.69
N ASP A 73 -2.38 10.93 7.44
CA ASP A 73 -3.56 10.61 6.64
C ASP A 73 -3.18 9.65 5.49
N GLY A 74 -4.13 9.36 4.60
CA GLY A 74 -3.91 8.47 3.46
C GLY A 74 -4.38 7.04 3.68
N ILE A 75 -4.18 6.19 2.68
CA ILE A 75 -4.60 4.79 2.65
C ILE A 75 -3.89 3.99 3.75
N MET A 76 -2.58 4.12 3.84
CA MET A 76 -1.77 3.36 4.79
C MET A 76 -2.04 3.78 6.23
N TYR A 77 -2.27 5.07 6.48
CA TYR A 77 -2.74 5.58 7.77
C TYR A 77 -4.05 4.95 8.19
N GLU A 78 -5.07 4.97 7.32
CA GLU A 78 -6.38 4.40 7.64
C GLU A 78 -6.30 2.89 7.86
N CYS A 79 -5.44 2.16 7.13
CA CYS A 79 -5.22 0.75 7.38
C CYS A 79 -4.68 0.50 8.79
N VAL A 80 -3.69 1.28 9.23
CA VAL A 80 -3.11 1.14 10.58
C VAL A 80 -4.12 1.49 11.66
N VAL A 81 -4.79 2.65 11.55
CA VAL A 81 -5.70 3.14 12.60
C VAL A 81 -6.94 2.26 12.75
N ASN A 82 -7.48 1.74 11.64
CA ASN A 82 -8.67 0.88 11.65
C ASN A 82 -8.34 -0.62 11.76
N ASN A 83 -7.07 -0.97 11.97
CA ASN A 83 -6.58 -2.35 12.04
C ASN A 83 -6.99 -3.20 10.82
N VAL A 84 -6.97 -2.58 9.63
CA VAL A 84 -7.18 -3.30 8.36
C VAL A 84 -5.85 -3.88 7.91
N PRO A 85 -5.71 -5.22 7.85
CA PRO A 85 -4.48 -5.85 7.40
C PRO A 85 -4.18 -5.49 5.96
N PHE A 86 -2.91 -5.28 5.66
CA PHE A 86 -2.44 -5.07 4.30
C PHE A 86 -1.27 -6.01 3.98
N VAL A 87 -1.17 -6.41 2.72
CA VAL A 87 -0.04 -7.19 2.19
C VAL A 87 0.60 -6.37 1.09
N LEU A 88 1.86 -5.97 1.29
CA LEU A 88 2.66 -5.29 0.28
C LEU A 88 3.64 -6.30 -0.32
N THR A 89 3.42 -6.66 -1.57
CA THR A 89 4.31 -7.58 -2.29
C THR A 89 5.42 -6.81 -2.99
N GLY A 90 6.64 -7.34 -2.93
CA GLY A 90 7.76 -6.81 -3.68
C GLY A 90 7.60 -6.94 -5.20
N SER A 91 8.39 -6.17 -5.93
CA SER A 91 8.56 -6.25 -7.38
C SER A 91 10.01 -5.89 -7.75
N ILE A 92 10.48 -6.35 -8.90
CA ILE A 92 11.82 -6.02 -9.44
C ILE A 92 12.04 -4.52 -9.72
N ARG A 93 11.00 -3.69 -9.58
CA ARG A 93 11.02 -2.24 -9.85
C ARG A 93 11.00 -1.41 -8.57
N ASP A 94 11.01 -2.04 -7.40
CA ASP A 94 10.77 -1.33 -6.15
C ASP A 94 11.98 -0.49 -5.74
N ASP A 95 11.75 0.80 -5.48
CA ASP A 95 12.67 1.67 -4.77
C ASP A 95 12.57 1.45 -3.26
N GLY A 96 13.71 1.35 -2.55
CA GLY A 96 13.77 1.14 -1.10
C GLY A 96 14.05 -0.31 -0.73
N PRO A 97 13.03 -1.18 -0.59
CA PRO A 97 11.59 -0.92 -0.41
C PRO A 97 11.24 -0.44 1.01
N LEU A 98 9.95 -0.18 1.27
CA LEU A 98 9.45 0.00 2.63
C LEU A 98 9.67 -1.27 3.48
N PRO A 99 9.88 -1.16 4.81
CA PRO A 99 10.15 -2.32 5.67
C PRO A 99 9.04 -3.38 5.66
N ASP A 100 7.79 -2.96 5.46
CA ASP A 100 6.60 -3.82 5.47
C ASP A 100 6.42 -4.64 4.16
N VAL A 101 7.30 -4.46 3.16
CA VAL A 101 7.22 -5.15 1.86
C VAL A 101 7.81 -6.55 1.95
N ILE A 102 7.02 -7.55 1.55
CA ILE A 102 7.44 -8.94 1.43
C ILE A 102 8.15 -9.13 0.08
N THR A 103 9.47 -9.25 0.11
CA THR A 103 10.31 -9.39 -1.09
C THR A 103 10.39 -10.83 -1.63
N ASP A 104 10.14 -11.83 -0.79
CA ASP A 104 10.01 -13.23 -1.21
C ASP A 104 8.63 -13.45 -1.84
N MET A 105 8.61 -13.80 -3.13
CA MET A 105 7.37 -13.91 -3.89
C MET A 105 6.49 -15.10 -3.48
N GLN A 106 7.07 -16.19 -2.98
CA GLN A 106 6.27 -17.32 -2.50
C GLN A 106 5.59 -16.94 -1.18
N GLN A 107 6.35 -16.33 -0.26
CA GLN A 107 5.78 -15.83 1.01
C GLN A 107 4.73 -14.74 0.76
N ALA A 108 4.97 -13.85 -0.21
CA ALA A 108 4.01 -12.82 -0.58
C ALA A 108 2.71 -13.42 -1.13
N GLN A 109 2.82 -14.46 -1.97
CA GLN A 109 1.66 -15.17 -2.50
C GLN A 109 0.87 -15.87 -1.38
N ASP A 110 1.55 -16.54 -0.45
CA ASP A 110 0.89 -17.20 0.68
C ASP A 110 0.21 -16.19 1.62
N ALA A 111 0.85 -15.04 1.87
CA ALA A 111 0.27 -13.95 2.65
C ALA A 111 -0.98 -13.38 1.97
N MET A 112 -0.94 -13.13 0.66
CA MET A 112 -2.14 -12.73 -0.11
C MET A 112 -3.24 -13.80 -0.01
N ARG A 113 -2.89 -15.08 -0.21
CA ARG A 113 -3.84 -16.20 -0.20
C ARG A 113 -4.59 -16.32 1.13
N ALA A 114 -3.93 -16.07 2.26
CA ALA A 114 -4.56 -16.11 3.58
C ALA A 114 -5.77 -15.17 3.72
N HIS A 115 -5.80 -14.09 2.91
CA HIS A 115 -6.93 -13.17 2.83
C HIS A 115 -7.90 -13.54 1.71
N THR A 116 -7.41 -13.88 0.51
CA THR A 116 -8.29 -14.13 -0.66
C THR A 116 -9.20 -15.34 -0.48
N ILE A 117 -8.75 -16.40 0.21
CA ILE A 117 -9.58 -17.61 0.41
C ILE A 117 -10.83 -17.35 1.26
N LYS A 118 -10.85 -16.26 2.03
CA LYS A 118 -11.98 -15.85 2.88
C LYS A 118 -12.82 -14.75 2.21
N ALA A 119 -12.36 -14.21 1.08
CA ALA A 119 -13.00 -13.09 0.42
C ALA A 119 -14.25 -13.54 -0.33
N THR A 120 -15.38 -12.87 -0.08
CA THR A 120 -16.62 -13.04 -0.84
C THR A 120 -16.74 -12.06 -2.00
N MET A 121 -15.92 -11.00 -1.99
CA MET A 121 -15.84 -9.97 -3.03
C MET A 121 -14.42 -9.40 -3.07
N ALA A 122 -13.92 -9.13 -4.28
CA ALA A 122 -12.67 -8.41 -4.49
C ALA A 122 -12.89 -7.27 -5.48
N VAL A 123 -12.38 -6.07 -5.16
CA VAL A 123 -12.39 -4.90 -6.04
C VAL A 123 -10.97 -4.66 -6.54
N LEU A 124 -10.76 -4.81 -7.85
CA LEU A 124 -9.44 -4.73 -8.47
C LEU A 124 -9.27 -3.36 -9.14
N ILE A 125 -8.38 -2.52 -8.59
CA ILE A 125 -8.25 -1.11 -9.00
C ILE A 125 -6.95 -0.89 -9.76
N ALA A 126 -7.04 -0.79 -11.08
CA ALA A 126 -5.96 -0.30 -11.96
C ALA A 126 -4.56 -0.94 -11.76
N THR A 127 -4.50 -2.24 -11.44
CA THR A 127 -3.24 -2.99 -11.32
C THR A 127 -3.37 -4.35 -11.99
N ALA A 128 -2.73 -4.54 -13.14
CA ALA A 128 -2.83 -5.82 -13.88
C ALA A 128 -2.20 -6.99 -13.11
N LEU A 129 -0.97 -6.80 -12.59
CA LEU A 129 -0.21 -7.86 -11.93
C LEU A 129 -0.91 -8.35 -10.65
N HIS A 130 -1.27 -7.43 -9.74
CA HIS A 130 -1.98 -7.81 -8.51
C HIS A 130 -3.39 -8.31 -8.80
N ALA A 131 -4.10 -7.78 -9.80
CA ALA A 131 -5.42 -8.28 -10.17
C ALA A 131 -5.38 -9.74 -10.62
N ILE A 132 -4.45 -10.08 -11.53
CA ILE A 132 -4.28 -11.46 -12.02
C ILE A 132 -3.86 -12.39 -10.87
N ALA A 133 -2.85 -11.99 -10.07
CA ALA A 133 -2.40 -12.79 -8.94
C ALA A 133 -3.53 -13.04 -7.93
N THR A 134 -4.28 -12.00 -7.56
CA THR A 134 -5.44 -12.09 -6.66
C THR A 134 -6.50 -13.02 -7.24
N GLY A 135 -6.85 -12.86 -8.52
CA GLY A 135 -7.81 -13.71 -9.22
C GLY A 135 -7.45 -15.21 -9.17
N ASN A 136 -6.17 -15.54 -9.37
CA ASN A 136 -5.68 -16.92 -9.28
C ASN A 136 -5.77 -17.52 -7.86
N MET A 137 -5.96 -16.69 -6.82
CA MET A 137 -6.05 -17.12 -5.43
C MET A 137 -7.46 -16.95 -4.83
N LEU A 138 -8.41 -16.41 -5.59
CA LEU A 138 -9.81 -16.34 -5.17
C LEU A 138 -10.47 -17.71 -5.32
N PRO A 139 -11.28 -18.13 -4.34
CA PRO A 139 -12.04 -19.36 -4.47
C PRO A 139 -13.14 -19.19 -5.53
N ALA A 140 -13.36 -20.24 -6.34
CA ALA A 140 -14.61 -20.38 -7.05
C ALA A 140 -15.62 -21.00 -6.08
N PHE A 141 -16.55 -20.20 -5.56
CA PHE A 141 -17.68 -20.74 -4.81
C PHE A 141 -18.61 -21.44 -5.79
N VAL A 142 -18.52 -22.77 -5.84
CA VAL A 142 -19.50 -23.60 -6.54
C VAL A 142 -20.61 -23.89 -5.54
N THR A 143 -21.79 -23.33 -5.77
CA THR A 143 -23.03 -23.75 -5.10
C THR A 143 -23.51 -25.08 -5.63
#